data_AF-A0A4P7HIX2-F1
#
_entry.id   AF-A0A4P7HIX2-F1
#
_cell.length_a   1.000
_cell.length_b   1.000
_cell.length_c   1.000
_cell.angle_alpha   90.00
_cell.angle_beta   90.00
_cell.angle_gamma   90.00
#
_symmetry.space_group_name_H-M   'P 1'
#
loop_
_entity.id
_entity.type
_entity.pdbx_description
1 polymer ?
#
loop_
_entity_poly.entity_id
_entity_poly.type
_entity_poly.pdbx_seq_one_letter_code
_entity_poly.pdbx_strand_id
1 'polypeptide(L)'
;MTTPPKARRYHASPSDSVAARPSPRPADPAPEMPPKRARLEVTPRPTAAPGPRSANAGTPPQDSDAGRMDRFLSTGPVDDGFGDFRMTRPAKADAQPQPSPAAAEAPAEGEDLEAKLEAIRAEKLTDRQLRIARRIATLHQIEVNSGEEAVLRLRERGIDPSHRGAVGSILSSEGSRVLSAPVANPPALRAGLPTIMPNNPPATRPEMPSREDLTEEKRAAEIYRIQRDLARRRRRRMAMLAARLIAFVLIPTVLVGWYYFRVASPLYATVSQFQIQSADGGGAGMGGIGAALGGVGTNTDAVAVQSYLTSRDAMLRLDGDLGFRQAFQDPGVDPIKRLPENATNEATFSLYQDSVKIGYDPTEGVLDMEVIAPDPALSEQFSRALISYAEELVDALTSRMREDQMEGARETYEDAEAKMLEAQMRVQELQEQMGVLDPLAESGVVMGQVSALEAQLTEKQLELGQLLANPSPVQSRVTAVRGDIERLREIIAETRLDLTTGSDSRRSLAAIGAEMRVAEANLLTRQEMLAAAAGQMEAARIEANKQVRYLSLSIAPIPPDEATYPKAFQNTLVAFLVFAGIYLMLSLTASILREQVST
;
A
#
# COMPACT_ATOMS: atom_id res chain seq x y z
N MET A 1 27.56 -17.79 -11.02
CA MET A 1 28.42 -17.06 -12.00
C MET A 1 27.50 -16.47 -13.05
N THR A 2 27.11 -15.21 -12.86
CA THR A 2 26.13 -14.49 -13.68
C THR A 2 26.87 -13.53 -14.61
N THR A 3 26.72 -13.73 -15.91
CA THR A 3 27.26 -12.86 -16.97
C THR A 3 26.28 -11.72 -17.26
N PRO A 4 26.71 -10.45 -17.33
CA PRO A 4 25.83 -9.34 -17.73
C PRO A 4 25.72 -9.22 -19.26
N PRO A 5 24.56 -8.78 -19.82
CA PRO A 5 24.41 -8.61 -21.26
C PRO A 5 25.02 -7.29 -21.77
N LYS A 6 25.63 -7.36 -22.97
CA LYS A 6 26.23 -6.24 -23.71
C LYS A 6 25.16 -5.31 -24.29
N ALA A 7 25.27 -4.01 -24.01
CA ALA A 7 24.51 -2.95 -24.69
C ALA A 7 24.99 -2.78 -26.14
N ARG A 8 24.05 -2.81 -27.10
CA ARG A 8 24.27 -2.39 -28.49
C ARG A 8 23.68 -0.98 -28.67
N ARG A 9 24.51 -0.03 -29.09
CA ARG A 9 24.10 1.31 -29.51
C ARG A 9 23.57 1.25 -30.95
N TYR A 10 22.35 1.74 -31.19
CA TYR A 10 21.83 1.98 -32.53
C TYR A 10 22.15 3.42 -32.95
N HIS A 11 22.80 3.58 -34.10
CA HIS A 11 22.93 4.86 -34.79
C HIS A 11 21.83 4.92 -35.86
N ALA A 12 20.91 5.87 -35.76
CA ALA A 12 19.96 6.18 -36.82
C ALA A 12 20.57 7.22 -37.76
N SER A 13 20.57 6.95 -39.07
CA SER A 13 21.02 7.86 -40.12
C SER A 13 19.92 8.84 -40.55
N PRO A 14 20.24 10.05 -41.04
CA PRO A 14 19.27 11.15 -41.24
C PRO A 14 18.31 11.02 -42.44
N SER A 15 18.19 9.84 -43.06
CA SER A 15 17.46 9.67 -44.33
C SER A 15 15.99 9.26 -44.20
N ASP A 16 15.48 9.00 -42.99
CA ASP A 16 14.10 8.53 -42.78
C ASP A 16 13.11 9.62 -42.32
N SER A 17 13.40 10.89 -42.60
CA SER A 17 12.43 11.98 -42.38
C SER A 17 11.72 12.36 -43.69
N VAL A 18 10.54 11.80 -43.89
CA VAL A 18 9.64 12.12 -45.01
C VAL A 18 8.99 13.48 -44.77
N ALA A 19 9.20 14.40 -45.72
CA ALA A 19 8.71 15.78 -45.70
C ALA A 19 7.21 15.88 -46.04
N ALA A 20 6.46 16.65 -45.25
CA ALA A 20 5.06 16.99 -45.51
C ALA A 20 4.91 18.17 -46.50
N ARG A 21 4.00 18.03 -47.47
CA ARG A 21 3.60 19.07 -48.43
C ARG A 21 2.72 20.16 -47.79
N PRO A 22 2.69 21.41 -48.33
CA PRO A 22 1.91 22.50 -47.76
C PRO A 22 0.43 22.49 -48.17
N SER A 23 -0.45 22.77 -47.21
CA SER A 23 -1.92 22.90 -47.34
C SER A 23 -2.36 24.27 -47.90
N PRO A 24 -3.51 24.37 -48.61
CA PRO A 24 -4.02 25.63 -49.14
C PRO A 24 -4.85 26.44 -48.11
N ARG A 25 -4.94 27.76 -48.33
CA ARG A 25 -5.58 28.79 -47.49
C ARG A 25 -7.09 28.53 -47.24
N PRO A 26 -7.62 28.89 -46.05
CA PRO A 26 -9.06 28.92 -45.80
C PRO A 26 -9.73 30.24 -46.21
N ALA A 27 -10.98 30.15 -46.64
CA ALA A 27 -11.88 31.25 -47.00
C ALA A 27 -12.74 31.71 -45.79
N ASP A 28 -13.32 32.90 -45.93
CA ASP A 28 -14.06 33.67 -44.90
C ASP A 28 -15.26 32.98 -44.23
N PRO A 29 -15.65 33.40 -42.99
CA PRO A 29 -16.73 32.80 -42.22
C PRO A 29 -18.13 33.40 -42.51
N ALA A 30 -19.17 32.57 -42.41
CA ALA A 30 -20.59 32.97 -42.44
C ALA A 30 -21.19 33.09 -41.01
N PRO A 31 -22.33 33.79 -40.80
CA PRO A 31 -22.62 34.50 -39.56
C PRO A 31 -23.39 33.72 -38.47
N GLU A 32 -23.21 34.16 -37.23
CA GLU A 32 -23.81 33.69 -35.97
C GLU A 32 -25.34 33.90 -35.88
N MET A 33 -26.05 32.94 -35.26
CA MET A 33 -27.41 33.11 -34.74
C MET A 33 -27.42 33.11 -33.20
N PRO A 34 -28.26 33.92 -32.53
CA PRO A 34 -28.24 34.11 -31.08
C PRO A 34 -29.02 33.01 -30.30
N PRO A 35 -28.67 32.74 -29.02
CA PRO A 35 -29.28 31.69 -28.22
C PRO A 35 -30.65 32.09 -27.63
N LYS A 36 -31.64 31.19 -27.74
CA LYS A 36 -32.94 31.26 -27.05
C LYS A 36 -32.78 30.92 -25.56
N ARG A 37 -33.27 31.81 -24.68
CA ARG A 37 -33.41 31.58 -23.23
C ARG A 37 -34.64 30.70 -22.96
N ALA A 38 -34.45 29.55 -22.31
CA ALA A 38 -35.53 28.73 -21.76
C ALA A 38 -35.76 29.09 -20.28
N ARG A 39 -37.02 29.38 -19.93
CA ARG A 39 -37.50 29.69 -18.58
C ARG A 39 -38.12 28.42 -18.01
N LEU A 40 -37.55 27.88 -16.93
CA LEU A 40 -38.12 26.74 -16.19
C LEU A 40 -39.04 27.26 -15.08
N GLU A 41 -40.27 26.78 -15.07
CA GLU A 41 -41.30 27.03 -14.06
C GLU A 41 -41.53 25.70 -13.32
N VAL A 42 -41.36 25.70 -11.99
CA VAL A 42 -41.46 24.50 -11.14
C VAL A 42 -42.74 24.60 -10.31
N THR A 43 -43.69 23.70 -10.55
CA THR A 43 -44.85 23.50 -9.68
C THR A 43 -44.66 22.26 -8.79
N PRO A 44 -44.83 22.37 -7.46
CA PRO A 44 -44.76 21.22 -6.55
C PRO A 44 -46.08 20.43 -6.55
N ARG A 45 -45.98 19.09 -6.60
CA ARG A 45 -47.09 18.13 -6.56
C ARG A 45 -47.53 17.85 -5.11
N PRO A 46 -48.84 17.75 -4.81
CA PRO A 46 -49.31 17.61 -3.43
C PRO A 46 -49.14 16.20 -2.87
N THR A 47 -48.84 16.15 -1.58
CA THR A 47 -48.67 14.97 -0.71
C THR A 47 -49.98 14.21 -0.49
N ALA A 48 -49.97 12.89 -0.74
CA ALA A 48 -51.04 11.98 -0.36
C ALA A 48 -50.79 11.41 1.06
N ALA A 49 -51.85 11.42 1.87
CA ALA A 49 -51.88 10.90 3.24
C ALA A 49 -51.93 9.35 3.29
N PRO A 50 -51.43 8.71 4.37
CA PRO A 50 -51.51 7.26 4.55
C PRO A 50 -52.76 6.81 5.35
N GLY A 51 -53.42 5.73 4.89
CA GLY A 51 -54.41 4.95 5.63
C GLY A 51 -53.79 3.81 6.47
N PRO A 52 -54.59 3.09 7.29
CA PRO A 52 -54.28 2.86 8.70
C PRO A 52 -53.37 1.65 8.99
N ARG A 53 -52.51 1.82 10.00
CA ARG A 53 -51.72 0.74 10.62
C ARG A 53 -52.55 -0.01 11.67
N SER A 54 -52.58 -1.33 11.53
CA SER A 54 -52.96 -2.26 12.59
C SER A 54 -51.91 -2.25 13.70
N ALA A 55 -52.39 -2.38 14.92
CA ALA A 55 -51.65 -2.32 16.18
C ALA A 55 -50.61 -3.44 16.32
N ASN A 56 -49.40 -3.10 16.78
CA ASN A 56 -48.80 -3.69 17.98
C ASN A 56 -47.43 -3.07 18.32
N ALA A 57 -47.26 -2.83 19.62
CA ALA A 57 -46.03 -2.83 20.41
C ALA A 57 -44.99 -1.68 20.25
N GLY A 58 -44.82 -0.94 21.36
CA GLY A 58 -43.50 -0.54 21.86
C GLY A 58 -43.07 0.91 21.67
N THR A 59 -43.40 1.78 22.63
CA THR A 59 -42.85 3.13 22.79
C THR A 59 -41.35 3.09 23.14
N PRO A 60 -40.45 3.87 22.49
CA PRO A 60 -39.09 4.08 23.00
C PRO A 60 -39.06 5.23 24.04
N PRO A 61 -38.25 5.16 25.10
CA PRO A 61 -38.19 6.21 26.12
C PRO A 61 -37.41 7.43 25.64
N GLN A 62 -37.84 8.61 26.09
CA GLN A 62 -37.12 9.88 25.96
C GLN A 62 -35.89 9.87 26.86
N ASP A 63 -34.71 10.02 26.27
CA ASP A 63 -33.47 10.27 27.01
C ASP A 63 -33.50 11.68 27.61
N SER A 64 -33.45 11.76 28.94
CA SER A 64 -33.19 13.00 29.67
C SER A 64 -31.73 13.03 30.13
N ASP A 65 -31.11 14.20 30.07
CA ASP A 65 -29.68 14.43 30.38
C ASP A 65 -29.26 13.97 31.79
N ALA A 66 -30.20 13.72 32.70
CA ALA A 66 -29.94 13.18 34.04
C ALA A 66 -29.49 11.70 34.02
N GLY A 67 -29.91 10.89 33.04
CA GLY A 67 -29.55 9.46 32.96
C GLY A 67 -28.18 9.18 32.33
N ARG A 68 -27.52 10.22 31.82
CA ARG A 68 -26.18 10.15 31.23
C ARG A 68 -25.07 10.31 32.28
N MET A 69 -25.33 11.08 33.34
CA MET A 69 -24.37 11.35 34.41
C MET A 69 -24.18 10.14 35.34
N ASP A 70 -25.25 9.40 35.64
CA ASP A 70 -25.18 8.21 36.51
C ASP A 70 -24.44 7.01 35.87
N ARG A 71 -24.35 6.96 34.54
CA ARG A 71 -23.56 5.94 33.83
C ARG A 71 -22.05 6.19 33.87
N PHE A 72 -21.62 7.43 34.09
CA PHE A 72 -20.20 7.79 34.18
C PHE A 72 -19.57 7.48 35.56
N LEU A 73 -20.38 7.21 36.59
CA LEU A 73 -19.92 7.05 37.98
C LEU A 73 -20.01 5.61 38.52
N SER A 74 -20.41 4.64 37.69
CA SER A 74 -20.50 3.22 38.06
C SER A 74 -19.18 2.48 37.79
N THR A 75 -18.57 1.87 38.81
CA THR A 75 -17.34 1.07 38.71
C THR A 75 -17.61 -0.44 38.81
N GLY A 76 -18.67 -0.93 38.17
CA GLY A 76 -18.89 -2.37 37.99
C GLY A 76 -18.18 -2.92 36.73
N PRO A 77 -17.82 -4.21 36.68
CA PRO A 77 -17.28 -4.81 35.46
C PRO A 77 -18.34 -4.80 34.36
N VAL A 78 -17.99 -4.21 33.22
CA VAL A 78 -18.85 -4.13 32.03
C VAL A 78 -18.53 -5.32 31.15
N ASP A 79 -19.57 -6.11 30.82
CA ASP A 79 -19.51 -7.24 29.89
C ASP A 79 -19.29 -6.71 28.46
N ASP A 80 -18.09 -6.93 27.95
CA ASP A 80 -17.59 -6.42 26.69
C ASP A 80 -17.84 -7.40 25.52
N GLY A 81 -18.97 -8.10 25.51
CA GLY A 81 -19.61 -8.65 24.29
C GLY A 81 -18.80 -9.60 23.40
N PHE A 82 -17.57 -9.96 23.78
CA PHE A 82 -16.71 -10.91 23.10
C PHE A 82 -16.63 -12.18 23.94
N GLY A 83 -17.39 -13.19 23.52
CA GLY A 83 -17.23 -14.54 24.04
C GLY A 83 -15.81 -15.06 23.83
N ASP A 84 -15.34 -15.84 24.80
CA ASP A 84 -14.01 -16.42 25.01
C ASP A 84 -13.38 -17.01 23.71
N PHE A 85 -12.76 -16.16 22.89
CA PHE A 85 -11.99 -16.54 21.70
C PHE A 85 -10.49 -16.39 21.99
N ARG A 86 -9.85 -17.49 22.38
CA ARG A 86 -8.39 -17.56 22.57
C ARG A 86 -7.69 -17.95 21.27
N MET A 87 -7.05 -16.98 20.63
CA MET A 87 -6.31 -17.15 19.38
C MET A 87 -4.82 -17.47 19.60
N THR A 88 -4.46 -18.44 20.45
CA THR A 88 -3.11 -19.02 20.44
C THR A 88 -3.13 -20.44 20.98
N ARG A 89 -3.01 -21.42 20.08
CA ARG A 89 -2.75 -22.83 20.40
C ARG A 89 -1.47 -23.22 19.68
N PRO A 90 -0.36 -23.56 20.38
CA PRO A 90 0.75 -24.20 19.71
C PRO A 90 0.55 -25.72 19.66
N ALA A 91 0.98 -26.27 18.52
CA ALA A 91 0.91 -27.67 18.16
C ALA A 91 1.95 -28.53 18.92
N LYS A 92 1.66 -29.83 18.96
CA LYS A 92 2.44 -30.88 19.62
C LYS A 92 3.54 -31.40 18.67
N ALA A 93 4.75 -31.49 19.22
CA ALA A 93 5.87 -32.41 18.95
C ALA A 93 6.50 -32.52 17.54
N ASP A 94 7.82 -32.31 17.43
CA ASP A 94 8.76 -33.42 17.23
C ASP A 94 10.25 -33.07 17.54
N ALA A 95 10.90 -34.06 18.18
CA ALA A 95 12.33 -34.48 18.14
C ALA A 95 13.50 -33.64 18.75
N GLN A 96 13.88 -34.07 19.98
CA GLN A 96 15.21 -34.58 20.45
C GLN A 96 16.49 -33.69 20.42
N PRO A 97 17.45 -33.83 21.38
CA PRO A 97 17.96 -35.11 21.94
C PRO A 97 18.19 -35.23 23.47
N GLN A 98 18.27 -36.50 23.87
CA GLN A 98 18.54 -37.20 25.16
C GLN A 98 20.03 -37.17 25.63
N PRO A 99 20.45 -37.85 26.73
CA PRO A 99 19.84 -38.10 28.06
C PRO A 99 20.80 -37.97 29.28
N SER A 100 20.20 -38.16 30.47
CA SER A 100 20.61 -38.14 31.89
C SER A 100 21.84 -38.98 32.32
N PRO A 101 22.25 -38.97 33.62
CA PRO A 101 21.57 -39.64 34.76
C PRO A 101 21.48 -38.74 36.03
N ALA A 102 20.93 -39.02 37.22
CA ALA A 102 19.97 -39.95 37.85
C ALA A 102 20.08 -39.70 39.39
N ALA A 103 19.07 -40.08 40.21
CA ALA A 103 19.05 -40.16 41.70
C ALA A 103 18.79 -38.82 42.47
N ALA A 104 17.98 -38.72 43.55
CA ALA A 104 17.17 -39.65 44.34
C ALA A 104 16.15 -38.86 45.23
N GLU A 105 15.23 -39.58 45.88
CA GLU A 105 14.01 -39.17 46.59
C GLU A 105 14.15 -38.48 47.99
N ALA A 106 13.22 -37.53 48.24
CA ALA A 106 12.43 -37.21 49.47
C ALA A 106 13.10 -36.65 50.76
N PRO A 107 12.38 -36.05 51.76
CA PRO A 107 10.90 -35.93 51.94
C PRO A 107 10.31 -34.58 52.49
N ALA A 108 8.98 -34.45 52.41
CA ALA A 108 8.03 -33.91 53.43
C ALA A 108 8.25 -32.60 54.23
N GLU A 109 9.11 -31.65 53.85
CA GLU A 109 9.21 -30.34 54.55
C GLU A 109 8.54 -29.15 53.81
N GLY A 110 8.03 -29.36 52.60
CA GLY A 110 7.54 -28.27 51.73
C GLY A 110 6.26 -27.58 52.21
N GLU A 111 5.27 -28.33 52.70
CA GLU A 111 3.97 -27.77 53.12
C GLU A 111 4.08 -26.93 54.41
N ASP A 112 4.93 -27.35 55.36
CA ASP A 112 5.17 -26.62 56.61
C ASP A 112 5.97 -25.33 56.40
N LEU A 113 6.88 -25.31 55.42
CA LEU A 113 7.64 -24.12 55.06
C LEU A 113 6.76 -23.07 54.41
N GLU A 114 5.83 -23.46 53.53
CA GLU A 114 4.94 -22.54 52.85
C GLU A 114 3.97 -21.86 53.82
N ALA A 115 3.40 -22.61 54.77
CA ALA A 115 2.55 -22.05 55.84
C ALA A 115 3.31 -21.06 56.75
N LYS A 116 4.58 -21.33 57.07
CA LYS A 116 5.43 -20.41 57.85
C LYS A 116 5.78 -19.13 57.08
N LEU A 117 5.97 -19.24 55.76
CA LEU A 117 6.22 -18.07 54.90
C LEU A 117 4.97 -17.20 54.76
N GLU A 118 3.78 -17.79 54.73
CA GLU A 118 2.52 -17.06 54.75
C GLU A 118 2.30 -16.29 56.06
N ALA A 119 2.65 -16.88 57.21
CA ALA A 119 2.61 -16.19 58.49
C ALA A 119 3.50 -14.94 58.51
N ILE A 120 4.70 -15.01 57.92
CA ILE A 120 5.62 -13.86 57.81
C ILE A 120 5.09 -12.82 56.81
N ARG A 121 4.46 -13.23 55.71
CA ARG A 121 3.79 -12.29 54.79
C ARG A 121 2.63 -11.57 55.47
N ALA A 122 1.90 -12.23 56.36
CA ALA A 122 0.82 -11.62 57.13
C ALA A 122 1.30 -10.52 58.10
N GLU A 123 2.57 -10.52 58.51
CA GLU A 123 3.16 -9.47 59.36
C GLU A 123 3.38 -8.13 58.63
N LYS A 124 3.18 -8.05 57.31
CA LYS A 124 3.31 -6.83 56.49
C LYS A 124 4.63 -6.07 56.71
N LEU A 125 5.75 -6.78 56.68
CA LEU A 125 7.09 -6.20 56.75
C LEU A 125 7.34 -5.23 55.59
N THR A 126 8.02 -4.12 55.86
CA THR A 126 8.38 -3.13 54.83
C THR A 126 9.51 -3.65 53.92
N ASP A 127 9.55 -3.21 52.66
CA ASP A 127 10.63 -3.57 51.71
C ASP A 127 12.04 -3.25 52.22
N ARG A 128 12.16 -2.24 53.09
CA ARG A 128 13.41 -1.91 53.75
C ARG A 128 13.84 -3.00 54.74
N GLN A 129 12.92 -3.55 55.52
CA GLN A 129 13.19 -4.63 56.47
C GLN A 129 13.55 -5.93 55.76
N LEU A 130 12.87 -6.26 54.66
CA LEU A 130 13.17 -7.45 53.85
C LEU A 130 14.56 -7.38 53.19
N ARG A 131 15.01 -6.19 52.76
CA ARG A 131 16.37 -5.99 52.25
C ARG A 131 17.44 -6.13 53.34
N ILE A 132 17.17 -5.62 54.55
CA ILE A 132 18.09 -5.76 55.69
C ILE A 132 18.17 -7.24 56.10
N ALA A 133 17.05 -7.95 56.17
CA ALA A 133 17.02 -9.38 56.49
C ALA A 133 17.83 -10.21 55.48
N ARG A 134 17.68 -9.97 54.16
CA ARG A 134 18.52 -10.63 53.14
C ARG A 134 20.01 -10.35 53.35
N ARG A 135 20.37 -9.09 53.64
CA ARG A 135 21.77 -8.71 53.85
C ARG A 135 22.36 -9.37 55.11
N ILE A 136 21.56 -9.49 56.18
CA ILE A 136 21.96 -10.21 57.40
C ILE A 136 22.09 -11.71 57.11
N ALA A 137 21.15 -12.31 56.36
CA ALA A 137 21.24 -13.71 55.96
C ALA A 137 22.52 -13.99 55.14
N THR A 138 22.89 -13.11 54.21
CA THR A 138 24.17 -13.25 53.47
C THR A 138 25.40 -13.11 54.36
N LEU A 139 25.36 -12.25 55.38
CA LEU A 139 26.46 -12.10 56.36
C LEU A 139 26.64 -13.38 57.20
N HIS A 140 25.53 -14.05 57.51
CA HIS A 140 25.53 -15.33 58.21
C HIS A 140 25.64 -16.55 57.28
N GLN A 141 25.94 -16.33 55.99
CA GLN A 141 26.10 -17.38 54.97
C GLN A 141 24.88 -18.31 54.86
N ILE A 142 23.69 -17.75 55.04
CA ILE A 142 22.42 -18.46 54.88
C ILE A 142 21.93 -18.19 53.45
N GLU A 143 21.82 -19.26 52.65
CA GLU A 143 21.22 -19.19 51.33
C GLU A 143 19.70 -19.10 51.44
N VAL A 144 19.13 -18.05 50.85
CA VAL A 144 17.70 -17.69 50.92
C VAL A 144 17.26 -17.16 49.56
N ASN A 145 16.09 -17.59 49.09
CA ASN A 145 15.57 -17.22 47.78
C ASN A 145 14.67 -15.97 47.82
N SER A 146 14.08 -15.68 48.98
CA SER A 146 13.17 -14.55 49.19
C SER A 146 13.49 -13.75 50.46
N GLY A 147 12.91 -12.56 50.59
CA GLY A 147 13.15 -11.71 51.77
C GLY A 147 12.46 -12.22 53.02
N GLU A 148 11.33 -12.88 52.83
CA GLU A 148 10.48 -13.49 53.85
C GLU A 148 11.13 -14.77 54.38
N GLU A 149 11.72 -15.58 53.50
CA GLU A 149 12.52 -16.75 53.86
C GLU A 149 13.79 -16.37 54.63
N ALA A 150 14.41 -15.23 54.29
CA ALA A 150 15.51 -14.67 55.05
C ALA A 150 15.11 -14.35 56.50
N VAL A 151 13.92 -13.80 56.73
CA VAL A 151 13.40 -13.54 58.08
C VAL A 151 13.11 -14.84 58.81
N LEU A 152 12.50 -15.83 58.14
CA LEU A 152 12.21 -17.14 58.71
C LEU A 152 13.47 -17.83 59.23
N ARG A 153 14.47 -18.00 58.36
CA ARG A 153 15.73 -18.71 58.66
C ARG A 153 16.59 -17.99 59.70
N LEU A 154 16.46 -16.67 59.80
CA LEU A 154 17.11 -15.88 60.85
C LEU A 154 16.41 -16.06 62.21
N ARG A 155 15.07 -16.05 62.25
CA ARG A 155 14.27 -16.30 63.46
C ARG A 155 14.44 -17.71 64.01
N GLU A 156 14.52 -18.72 63.15
CA GLU A 156 14.82 -20.10 63.55
C GLU A 156 16.19 -20.23 64.24
N ARG A 157 17.11 -19.29 63.98
CA ARG A 157 18.41 -19.17 64.66
C ARG A 157 18.43 -18.13 65.78
N GLY A 158 17.27 -17.61 66.19
CA GLY A 158 17.10 -16.66 67.27
C GLY A 158 17.58 -15.23 66.95
N ILE A 159 17.72 -14.88 65.67
CA ILE A 159 18.20 -13.58 65.21
C ILE A 159 17.02 -12.82 64.59
N ASP A 160 16.52 -11.80 65.29
CA ASP A 160 15.41 -10.99 64.80
C ASP A 160 15.91 -9.74 64.06
N PRO A 161 15.69 -9.63 62.72
CA PRO A 161 16.13 -8.50 61.92
C PRO A 161 15.32 -7.21 62.17
N SER A 162 14.21 -7.30 62.93
CA SER A 162 13.30 -6.19 63.25
C SER A 162 13.73 -5.39 64.49
N HIS A 163 14.66 -5.90 65.32
CA HIS A 163 15.14 -5.19 66.50
C HIS A 163 16.21 -4.15 66.15
N ARG A 164 16.00 -2.90 66.61
CA ARG A 164 16.85 -1.72 66.32
C ARG A 164 18.34 -1.89 66.70
N GLY A 165 18.70 -2.87 67.52
CA GLY A 165 20.07 -3.11 67.98
C GLY A 165 21.02 -3.73 66.93
N ALA A 166 20.50 -4.57 66.03
CA ALA A 166 21.34 -5.29 65.04
C ALA A 166 21.81 -4.41 63.88
N VAL A 167 21.07 -3.34 63.57
CA VAL A 167 21.39 -2.42 62.45
C VAL A 167 22.55 -1.47 62.82
N GLY A 168 22.71 -1.15 64.11
CA GLY A 168 23.74 -0.23 64.59
C GLY A 168 25.15 -0.82 64.57
N SER A 169 25.31 -2.10 64.92
CA SER A 169 26.62 -2.77 64.98
C SER A 169 27.20 -3.08 63.59
N ILE A 170 26.34 -3.29 62.59
CA ILE A 170 26.73 -3.59 61.20
C ILE A 170 27.19 -2.32 60.46
N LEU A 171 26.59 -1.15 60.77
CA LEU A 171 27.06 0.14 60.22
C LEU A 171 28.42 0.58 60.80
N SER A 172 28.72 0.24 62.05
CA SER A 172 30.02 0.50 62.66
C SER A 172 31.13 -0.47 62.20
N SER A 173 30.80 -1.72 61.86
CA SER A 173 31.80 -2.72 61.44
C SER A 173 32.15 -2.62 59.95
N GLU A 174 31.21 -2.24 59.09
CA GLU A 174 31.48 -1.94 57.67
C GLU A 174 32.35 -0.68 57.50
N GLY A 175 32.16 0.34 58.35
CA GLY A 175 33.02 1.53 58.39
C GLY A 175 34.49 1.21 58.68
N SER A 176 34.76 0.25 59.58
CA SER A 176 36.13 -0.20 59.90
C SER A 176 36.74 -1.15 58.86
N ARG A 177 35.93 -1.90 58.10
CA ARG A 177 36.43 -2.81 57.04
C ARG A 177 36.87 -2.08 55.78
N VAL A 178 36.20 -1.00 55.38
CA VAL A 178 36.60 -0.19 54.21
C VAL A 178 37.93 0.54 54.45
N LEU A 179 38.29 0.81 55.72
CA LEU A 179 39.57 1.40 56.10
C LEU A 179 40.75 0.42 56.14
N SER A 180 40.52 -0.89 56.01
CA SER A 180 41.52 -1.92 56.31
C SER A 180 41.81 -2.91 55.17
N ALA A 181 41.35 -2.66 53.94
CA ALA A 181 41.59 -3.57 52.81
C ALA A 181 42.95 -3.27 52.11
N PRO A 182 43.89 -4.23 52.01
CA PRO A 182 45.13 -4.04 51.27
C PRO A 182 44.90 -4.25 49.76
N VAL A 183 45.35 -3.29 48.94
CA VAL A 183 45.40 -3.43 47.48
C VAL A 183 46.66 -4.21 47.10
N ALA A 184 46.51 -5.29 46.34
CA ALA A 184 47.62 -6.05 45.77
C ALA A 184 48.18 -5.32 44.52
N ASN A 185 49.51 -5.17 44.48
CA ASN A 185 50.37 -4.62 43.41
C ASN A 185 50.45 -3.09 43.24
N PRO A 186 51.41 -2.43 43.89
CA PRO A 186 52.01 -1.21 43.34
C PRO A 186 53.23 -1.54 42.44
N PRO A 187 53.38 -0.91 41.26
CA PRO A 187 54.56 -1.09 40.42
C PRO A 187 55.80 -0.42 41.03
N ALA A 188 56.95 -1.09 40.88
CA ALA A 188 58.24 -0.67 41.42
C ALA A 188 58.81 0.55 40.67
N LEU A 189 59.13 1.61 41.42
CA LEU A 189 59.96 2.73 40.95
C LEU A 189 61.31 2.73 41.66
N ARG A 190 62.33 2.85 40.81
CA ARG A 190 63.76 2.68 41.07
C ARG A 190 64.31 3.65 42.12
N ALA A 191 65.28 3.13 42.87
CA ALA A 191 66.13 3.87 43.79
C ALA A 191 67.16 4.75 43.07
N GLY A 192 67.43 5.93 43.66
CA GLY A 192 68.70 6.65 43.54
C GLY A 192 68.62 8.00 42.81
N LEU A 193 68.68 9.09 43.58
CA LEU A 193 69.50 10.32 43.39
C LEU A 193 69.17 11.35 44.50
N PRO A 194 70.09 12.28 44.83
CA PRO A 194 70.36 12.70 46.21
C PRO A 194 69.52 13.89 46.69
N THR A 195 69.26 13.86 48.00
CA THR A 195 68.69 14.96 48.80
C THR A 195 69.62 16.18 48.77
N ILE A 196 69.17 17.25 48.11
CA ILE A 196 69.69 18.61 48.36
C ILE A 196 68.89 19.16 49.54
N MET A 197 69.52 19.22 50.71
CA MET A 197 68.99 19.97 51.86
C MET A 197 69.32 21.46 51.65
N PRO A 198 68.33 22.38 51.66
CA PRO A 198 68.60 23.77 51.98
C PRO A 198 68.67 23.89 53.51
N ASN A 199 69.84 24.31 53.97
CA ASN A 199 70.12 24.70 55.34
C ASN A 199 69.25 25.92 55.71
N ASN A 200 68.21 25.70 56.51
CA ASN A 200 67.49 26.75 57.23
C ASN A 200 67.47 26.39 58.73
N PRO A 201 67.66 27.36 59.64
CA PRO A 201 67.69 27.15 61.09
C PRO A 201 66.35 26.58 61.58
N PRO A 202 66.26 25.98 62.79
CA PRO A 202 65.07 25.26 63.22
C PRO A 202 63.90 26.24 63.37
N ALA A 203 63.05 26.31 62.35
CA ALA A 203 61.78 27.01 62.42
C ALA A 203 60.82 26.12 63.20
N THR A 204 60.42 26.63 64.37
CA THR A 204 59.31 26.19 65.21
C THR A 204 58.20 25.51 64.43
N ARG A 205 57.92 24.24 64.79
CA ARG A 205 56.65 23.58 64.47
C ARG A 205 55.52 24.52 64.90
N PRO A 206 54.52 24.84 64.07
CA PRO A 206 53.34 25.53 64.58
C PRO A 206 52.71 24.63 65.65
N GLU A 207 52.66 25.11 66.88
CA GLU A 207 51.93 24.49 67.97
C GLU A 207 50.50 24.21 67.50
N MET A 208 50.05 22.96 67.66
CA MET A 208 48.63 22.69 67.68
C MET A 208 48.06 23.49 68.85
N PRO A 209 47.01 24.31 68.67
CA PRO A 209 46.49 25.11 69.75
C PRO A 209 46.03 24.20 70.90
N SER A 210 46.56 24.47 72.10
CA SER A 210 46.17 23.85 73.35
C SER A 210 44.65 24.01 73.57
N ARG A 211 44.01 23.00 74.16
CA ARG A 211 42.54 22.88 74.30
C ARG A 211 41.85 23.98 75.12
N GLU A 212 42.58 24.96 75.63
CA GLU A 212 42.08 25.94 76.61
C GLU A 212 41.79 27.34 76.04
N ASP A 213 42.13 27.63 74.78
CA ASP A 213 41.90 28.97 74.16
C ASP A 213 40.73 29.04 73.15
N LEU A 214 39.97 27.95 72.99
CA LEU A 214 38.80 27.89 72.12
C LEU A 214 37.52 28.20 72.90
N THR A 215 37.30 29.49 73.21
CA THR A 215 35.99 29.97 73.69
C THR A 215 34.90 29.56 72.69
N GLU A 216 33.70 29.22 73.19
CA GLU A 216 32.56 28.79 72.37
C GLU A 216 32.24 29.80 71.26
N GLU A 217 32.48 31.08 71.52
CA GLU A 217 32.35 32.19 70.56
C GLU A 217 33.36 32.10 69.39
N LYS A 218 34.61 31.71 69.64
CA LYS A 218 35.61 31.51 68.58
C LYS A 218 35.29 30.29 67.73
N ARG A 219 34.80 29.19 68.33
CA ARG A 219 34.33 28.01 67.58
C ARG A 219 33.09 28.35 66.75
N ALA A 220 32.13 29.10 67.30
CA ALA A 220 30.95 29.55 66.57
C ALA A 220 31.31 30.49 65.41
N ALA A 221 32.26 31.41 65.61
CA ALA A 221 32.77 32.29 64.57
C ALA A 221 33.53 31.51 63.47
N GLU A 222 34.26 30.47 63.82
CA GLU A 222 34.98 29.61 62.88
C GLU A 222 34.03 28.69 62.08
N ILE A 223 33.02 28.12 62.74
CA ILE A 223 31.91 27.40 62.08
C ILE A 223 31.18 28.33 61.11
N TYR A 224 30.89 29.58 61.51
CA TYR A 224 30.24 30.55 60.64
C TYR A 224 31.12 30.95 59.43
N ARG A 225 32.44 31.07 59.62
CA ARG A 225 33.41 31.30 58.52
C ARG A 225 33.44 30.12 57.55
N ILE A 226 33.50 28.88 58.07
CA ILE A 226 33.47 27.66 57.25
C ILE A 226 32.14 27.54 56.49
N GLN A 227 31.00 27.81 57.13
CA GLN A 227 29.70 27.83 56.46
C GLN A 227 29.62 28.92 55.38
N ARG A 228 30.13 30.12 55.65
CA ARG A 228 30.17 31.22 54.68
C ARG A 228 31.08 30.91 53.50
N ASP A 229 32.21 30.23 53.71
CA ASP A 229 33.11 29.80 52.65
C ASP A 229 32.56 28.60 51.85
N LEU A 230 31.88 27.65 52.49
CA LEU A 230 31.13 26.60 51.79
C LEU A 230 30.01 27.21 50.94
N ALA A 231 29.27 28.17 51.47
CA ALA A 231 28.22 28.88 50.75
C ALA A 231 28.79 29.69 49.57
N ARG A 232 29.93 30.37 49.74
CA ARG A 232 30.63 31.10 48.66
C ARG A 232 31.12 30.14 47.56
N ARG A 233 31.73 29.00 47.93
CA ARG A 233 32.19 27.98 46.96
C ARG A 233 31.02 27.34 46.22
N ARG A 234 29.92 27.01 46.92
CA ARG A 234 28.67 26.52 46.30
C ARG A 234 28.06 27.56 45.37
N ARG A 235 27.95 28.83 45.77
CA ARG A 235 27.46 29.92 44.91
C ARG A 235 28.31 30.11 43.67
N ARG A 236 29.65 30.06 43.77
CA ARG A 236 30.54 30.13 42.60
C ARG A 236 30.38 28.94 41.67
N ARG A 237 30.26 27.72 42.20
CA ARG A 237 30.01 26.52 41.38
C ARG A 237 28.64 26.58 40.69
N MET A 238 27.59 26.96 41.40
CA MET A 238 26.25 27.14 40.81
C MET A 238 26.22 28.28 39.80
N ALA A 239 26.92 29.39 40.05
CA ALA A 239 27.05 30.48 39.09
C ALA A 239 27.81 30.03 37.82
N MET A 240 28.87 29.22 37.95
CA MET A 240 29.57 28.66 36.79
C MET A 240 28.70 27.65 36.02
N LEU A 241 27.91 26.83 36.71
CA LEU A 241 26.95 25.92 36.04
C LEU A 241 25.84 26.71 35.35
N ALA A 242 25.27 27.72 35.99
CA ALA A 242 24.27 28.60 35.40
C ALA A 242 24.84 29.37 34.19
N ALA A 243 26.07 29.88 34.28
CA ALA A 243 26.73 30.56 33.16
C ALA A 243 26.93 29.61 31.96
N ARG A 244 27.32 28.35 32.20
CA ARG A 244 27.43 27.33 31.15
C ARG A 244 26.06 27.00 30.54
N LEU A 245 25.04 26.81 31.38
CA LEU A 245 23.68 26.56 30.90
C LEU A 245 23.15 27.73 30.06
N ILE A 246 23.37 28.97 30.51
CA ILE A 246 22.98 30.16 29.75
C ILE A 246 23.73 30.20 28.41
N ALA A 247 25.04 30.00 28.42
CA ALA A 247 25.86 30.07 27.21
C ALA A 247 25.53 28.99 26.18
N PHE A 248 25.32 27.74 26.61
CA PHE A 248 25.14 26.60 25.70
C PHE A 248 23.69 26.21 25.43
N VAL A 249 22.75 26.63 26.27
CA VAL A 249 21.33 26.30 26.12
C VAL A 249 20.51 27.55 25.89
N LEU A 250 20.54 28.51 26.83
CA LEU A 250 19.62 29.64 26.79
C LEU A 250 19.92 30.61 25.65
N ILE A 251 21.18 30.97 25.40
CA ILE A 251 21.56 31.89 24.31
C ILE A 251 21.18 31.31 22.93
N PRO A 252 21.58 30.06 22.56
CA PRO A 252 21.14 29.46 21.30
C PRO A 252 19.62 29.35 21.18
N THR A 253 18.92 29.01 22.27
CA THR A 253 17.45 28.95 22.30
C THR A 253 16.83 30.31 22.02
N VAL A 254 17.31 31.36 22.69
CA VAL A 254 16.82 32.74 22.49
C VAL A 254 17.11 33.22 21.07
N LEU A 255 18.26 32.84 20.49
CA LEU A 255 18.57 33.15 19.09
C LEU A 255 17.58 32.49 18.13
N VAL A 256 17.27 31.21 18.34
CA VAL A 256 16.26 30.47 17.57
C VAL A 256 14.87 31.07 17.75
N GLY A 257 14.51 31.48 18.97
CA GLY A 257 13.24 32.16 19.22
C GLY A 257 13.16 33.51 18.54
N TRP A 258 14.22 34.31 18.61
CA TRP A 258 14.29 35.56 17.89
C TRP A 258 14.11 35.37 16.38
N TYR A 259 14.71 34.32 15.80
CA TYR A 259 14.49 33.96 14.40
C TYR A 259 13.00 33.66 14.12
N TYR A 260 12.40 32.71 14.83
CA TYR A 260 11.02 32.29 14.54
C TYR A 260 9.96 33.37 14.82
N PHE A 261 10.19 34.26 15.78
CA PHE A 261 9.24 35.33 16.12
C PHE A 261 9.44 36.60 15.30
N ARG A 262 10.64 36.89 14.79
CA ARG A 262 10.95 38.19 14.17
C ARG A 262 11.40 38.14 12.72
N VAL A 263 12.02 37.04 12.29
CA VAL A 263 12.65 36.90 10.98
C VAL A 263 11.89 35.93 10.07
N ALA A 264 11.40 34.83 10.64
CA ALA A 264 10.72 33.80 9.86
C ALA A 264 9.43 34.34 9.21
N SER A 265 9.26 34.05 7.92
CA SER A 265 8.09 34.48 7.16
C SER A 265 6.87 33.63 7.53
N PRO A 266 5.67 34.24 7.66
CA PRO A 266 4.44 33.49 7.83
C PRO A 266 4.19 32.64 6.58
N LEU A 267 3.76 31.40 6.81
CA LEU A 267 3.38 30.47 5.75
C LEU A 267 1.98 29.94 6.06
N TYR A 268 1.18 29.87 5.02
CA TYR A 268 -0.25 29.56 5.04
C TYR A 268 -0.44 28.18 4.44
N ALA A 269 -1.07 27.28 5.19
CA ALA A 269 -1.34 25.91 4.74
C ALA A 269 -2.82 25.79 4.38
N THR A 270 -3.11 25.53 3.11
CA THR A 270 -4.44 25.14 2.64
C THR A 270 -4.55 23.62 2.69
N VAL A 271 -5.56 23.13 3.41
CA VAL A 271 -5.87 21.69 3.50
C VAL A 271 -7.05 21.39 2.59
N SER A 272 -6.94 20.28 1.86
CA SER A 272 -7.97 19.78 0.97
C SER A 272 -7.98 18.25 1.05
N GLN A 273 -9.16 17.68 0.85
CA GLN A 273 -9.35 16.24 0.95
C GLN A 273 -10.25 15.79 -0.19
N PHE A 274 -9.84 14.76 -0.92
CA PHE A 274 -10.58 14.29 -2.08
C PHE A 274 -10.44 12.79 -2.27
N GLN A 275 -11.48 12.19 -2.87
CA GLN A 275 -11.55 10.76 -3.16
C GLN A 275 -11.80 10.54 -4.64
N ILE A 276 -11.24 9.45 -5.16
CA ILE A 276 -11.51 9.01 -6.53
C ILE A 276 -12.67 8.03 -6.46
N GLN A 277 -13.83 8.45 -6.98
CA GLN A 277 -15.02 7.62 -7.03
C GLN A 277 -15.10 6.92 -8.36
N SER A 278 -15.37 5.61 -8.31
CA SER A 278 -15.77 4.86 -9.48
C SER A 278 -17.30 4.79 -9.54
N ALA A 279 -17.93 5.12 -10.66
CA ALA A 279 -19.38 5.07 -10.82
C ALA A 279 -19.96 3.65 -10.90
N ASP A 280 -19.17 2.62 -10.62
CA ASP A 280 -19.61 1.22 -10.50
C ASP A 280 -20.45 0.94 -9.23
N GLY A 281 -20.86 1.98 -8.50
CA GLY A 281 -21.83 1.91 -7.42
C GLY A 281 -23.25 1.66 -7.92
N GLY A 282 -23.54 0.46 -8.43
CA GLY A 282 -24.89 0.10 -8.87
C GLY A 282 -25.12 -1.33 -9.38
N GLY A 283 -24.13 -2.22 -9.32
CA GLY A 283 -24.25 -3.61 -9.75
C GLY A 283 -24.45 -4.59 -8.60
N ALA A 284 -25.51 -4.44 -7.80
CA ALA A 284 -26.00 -5.50 -6.92
C ALA A 284 -26.64 -6.61 -7.79
N GLY A 285 -25.82 -7.31 -8.56
CA GLY A 285 -26.27 -8.30 -9.52
C GLY A 285 -25.07 -9.02 -10.10
N MET A 286 -24.82 -10.23 -9.59
CA MET A 286 -23.85 -11.22 -10.05
C MET A 286 -22.42 -11.14 -9.45
N GLY A 287 -22.21 -11.91 -8.39
CA GLY A 287 -20.90 -12.47 -8.03
C GLY A 287 -20.16 -11.77 -6.88
N GLY A 288 -20.45 -12.18 -5.64
CA GLY A 288 -19.81 -11.72 -4.40
C GLY A 288 -18.30 -11.97 -4.25
N ILE A 289 -17.60 -12.34 -5.33
CA ILE A 289 -16.14 -12.47 -5.39
C ILE A 289 -15.51 -11.21 -6.01
N GLY A 290 -16.23 -10.49 -6.89
CA GLY A 290 -15.75 -9.25 -7.50
C GLY A 290 -15.68 -8.08 -6.51
N ALA A 291 -16.61 -7.99 -5.55
CA ALA A 291 -16.62 -6.94 -4.53
C ALA A 291 -15.43 -7.02 -3.56
N ALA A 292 -14.87 -8.21 -3.32
CA ALA A 292 -13.66 -8.38 -2.52
C ALA A 292 -12.37 -7.98 -3.27
N LEU A 293 -12.41 -7.98 -4.61
CA LEU A 293 -11.31 -7.55 -5.49
C LEU A 293 -11.48 -6.08 -5.95
N GLY A 294 -12.68 -5.51 -5.88
CA GLY A 294 -13.00 -4.15 -6.33
C GLY A 294 -12.30 -3.03 -5.55
N GLY A 295 -11.86 -3.31 -4.31
CA GLY A 295 -11.03 -2.38 -3.54
C GLY A 295 -9.58 -2.28 -4.02
N VAL A 296 -9.12 -3.15 -4.93
CA VAL A 296 -7.73 -3.12 -5.42
C VAL A 296 -7.52 -2.05 -6.49
N GLY A 297 -8.54 -1.74 -7.30
CA GLY A 297 -8.43 -0.79 -8.43
C GLY A 297 -8.52 0.69 -8.03
N THR A 298 -9.32 1.04 -7.03
CA THR A 298 -9.39 2.43 -6.50
C THR A 298 -8.08 2.83 -5.83
N ASN A 299 -7.38 1.86 -5.24
CA ASN A 299 -6.12 2.09 -4.55
C ASN A 299 -4.98 2.39 -5.55
N THR A 300 -4.99 1.78 -6.74
CA THR A 300 -3.94 2.03 -7.75
C THR A 300 -4.06 3.43 -8.35
N ASP A 301 -5.29 3.91 -8.59
CA ASP A 301 -5.52 5.25 -9.15
C ASP A 301 -5.13 6.33 -8.13
N ALA A 302 -5.50 6.16 -6.86
CA ALA A 302 -5.10 7.04 -5.77
C ALA A 302 -3.57 7.12 -5.61
N VAL A 303 -2.88 5.98 -5.65
CA VAL A 303 -1.41 5.93 -5.58
C VAL A 303 -0.76 6.57 -6.81
N ALA A 304 -1.34 6.41 -8.00
CA ALA A 304 -0.86 7.06 -9.22
C ALA A 304 -0.98 8.59 -9.13
N VAL A 305 -2.13 9.10 -8.67
CA VAL A 305 -2.34 10.53 -8.44
C VAL A 305 -1.38 11.07 -7.38
N GLN A 306 -1.22 10.38 -6.26
CA GLN A 306 -0.24 10.76 -5.23
C GLN A 306 1.19 10.85 -5.81
N SER A 307 1.59 9.84 -6.57
CA SER A 307 2.92 9.77 -7.19
C SER A 307 3.13 10.89 -8.22
N TYR A 308 2.09 11.23 -8.97
CA TYR A 308 2.13 12.33 -9.94
C TYR A 308 2.21 13.69 -9.25
N LEU A 309 1.35 13.96 -8.27
CA LEU A 309 1.33 15.24 -7.58
C LEU A 309 2.59 15.50 -6.75
N THR A 310 3.29 14.45 -6.29
CA THR A 310 4.59 14.56 -5.63
C THR A 310 5.78 14.58 -6.60
N SER A 311 5.51 14.46 -7.91
CA SER A 311 6.56 14.40 -8.94
C SER A 311 7.09 15.78 -9.34
N ARG A 312 8.23 15.77 -10.05
CA ARG A 312 8.78 16.97 -10.69
C ARG A 312 7.86 17.54 -11.76
N ASP A 313 7.07 16.69 -12.41
CA ASP A 313 6.20 17.11 -13.51
C ASP A 313 5.07 18.01 -13.01
N ALA A 314 4.41 17.62 -11.91
CA ALA A 314 3.42 18.47 -11.24
C ALA A 314 4.00 19.80 -10.76
N MET A 315 5.23 19.79 -10.22
CA MET A 315 5.93 21.00 -9.79
C MET A 315 6.28 21.93 -10.95
N LEU A 316 6.80 21.39 -12.07
CA LEU A 316 7.12 22.18 -13.26
C LEU A 316 5.85 22.78 -13.89
N ARG A 317 4.76 22.01 -13.91
CA ARG A 317 3.47 22.46 -14.39
C ARG A 317 2.90 23.58 -13.51
N LEU A 318 2.92 23.40 -12.18
CA LEU A 318 2.50 24.41 -11.23
C LEU A 318 3.35 25.70 -11.33
N ASP A 319 4.65 25.56 -11.57
CA ASP A 319 5.55 26.69 -11.83
C ASP A 319 5.19 27.42 -13.12
N GLY A 320 4.88 26.69 -14.20
CA GLY A 320 4.46 27.25 -15.47
C GLY A 320 3.13 27.99 -15.41
N ASP A 321 2.16 27.45 -14.67
CA ASP A 321 0.79 27.98 -14.64
C ASP A 321 0.61 29.12 -13.63
N LEU A 322 1.18 28.98 -12.42
CA LEU A 322 0.95 29.91 -11.30
C LEU A 322 2.25 30.49 -10.72
N GLY A 323 3.42 30.17 -11.25
CA GLY A 323 4.68 30.76 -10.81
C GLY A 323 5.10 30.33 -9.40
N PHE A 324 5.03 29.03 -9.10
CA PHE A 324 5.47 28.46 -7.81
C PHE A 324 6.86 28.95 -7.39
N ARG A 325 7.85 28.94 -8.30
CA ARG A 325 9.20 29.45 -8.02
C ARG A 325 9.17 30.92 -7.62
N GLN A 326 8.42 31.73 -8.36
CA GLN A 326 8.35 33.18 -8.15
C GLN A 326 7.76 33.52 -6.78
N ALA A 327 6.75 32.78 -6.33
CA ALA A 327 6.15 32.96 -5.01
C ALA A 327 7.17 32.81 -3.86
N PHE A 328 8.15 31.91 -4.02
CA PHE A 328 9.21 31.68 -3.03
C PHE A 328 10.51 32.47 -3.28
N GLN A 329 10.59 33.22 -4.38
CA GLN A 329 11.67 34.17 -4.67
C GLN A 329 11.40 35.57 -4.12
N ASP A 330 10.19 35.85 -3.66
CA ASP A 330 9.80 37.15 -3.11
C ASP A 330 10.76 37.58 -1.97
N PRO A 331 11.27 38.83 -2.00
CA PRO A 331 12.05 39.41 -0.90
C PRO A 331 11.41 39.32 0.48
N GLY A 332 10.09 39.20 0.58
CA GLY A 332 9.33 39.03 1.82
C GLY A 332 9.46 37.65 2.47
N VAL A 333 9.95 36.64 1.75
CA VAL A 333 10.23 35.30 2.29
C VAL A 333 11.55 35.31 3.07
N ASP A 334 11.61 34.57 4.17
CA ASP A 334 12.81 34.55 5.02
C ASP A 334 14.06 34.06 4.26
N PRO A 335 15.28 34.51 4.62
CA PRO A 335 16.49 34.16 3.86
C PRO A 335 16.82 32.67 3.82
N ILE A 336 16.24 31.85 4.71
CA ILE A 336 16.52 30.42 4.80
C ILE A 336 15.61 29.63 3.85
N LYS A 337 14.33 29.99 3.72
CA LYS A 337 13.35 29.34 2.83
C LYS A 337 13.26 30.02 1.47
N ARG A 338 13.73 31.25 1.35
CA ARG A 338 13.71 31.99 0.09
C ARG A 338 14.59 31.31 -0.94
N LEU A 339 14.01 31.12 -2.11
CA LEU A 339 14.67 30.53 -3.25
C LEU A 339 15.50 31.63 -3.96
N PRO A 340 16.77 31.39 -4.34
CA PRO A 340 17.55 32.38 -5.06
C PRO A 340 16.97 32.62 -6.47
N GLU A 341 17.20 33.82 -7.04
CA GLU A 341 16.70 34.19 -8.38
C GLU A 341 17.13 33.18 -9.46
N ASN A 342 18.35 32.64 -9.35
CA ASN A 342 18.92 31.65 -10.28
C ASN A 342 18.82 30.21 -9.75
N ALA A 343 17.79 29.88 -8.97
CA ALA A 343 17.63 28.54 -8.41
C ALA A 343 17.46 27.47 -9.50
N THR A 344 18.06 26.31 -9.25
CA THR A 344 17.88 25.14 -10.11
C THR A 344 16.49 24.53 -9.91
N ASN A 345 16.03 23.76 -10.90
CA ASN A 345 14.80 22.97 -10.77
C ASN A 345 14.85 22.02 -9.56
N GLU A 346 16.02 21.46 -9.23
CA GLU A 346 16.16 20.56 -8.07
C GLU A 346 16.01 21.29 -6.74
N ALA A 347 16.53 22.51 -6.60
CA ALA A 347 16.30 23.33 -5.41
C ALA A 347 14.81 23.70 -5.27
N THR A 348 14.17 24.05 -6.38
CA THR A 348 12.73 24.33 -6.43
C THR A 348 11.92 23.08 -6.04
N PHE A 349 12.33 21.90 -6.53
CA PHE A 349 11.66 20.64 -6.24
C PHE A 349 11.79 20.20 -4.78
N SER A 350 12.96 20.40 -4.15
CA SER A 350 13.13 20.15 -2.72
C SER A 350 12.15 21.00 -1.90
N LEU A 351 12.03 22.29 -2.24
CA LEU A 351 11.09 23.20 -1.59
C LEU A 351 9.63 22.81 -1.85
N TYR A 352 9.33 22.34 -3.06
CA TYR A 352 8.01 21.82 -3.42
C TYR A 352 7.62 20.62 -2.55
N GLN A 353 8.51 19.65 -2.33
CA GLN A 353 8.23 18.50 -1.45
C GLN A 353 7.99 18.92 0.00
N ASP A 354 8.66 19.96 0.49
CA ASP A 354 8.44 20.49 1.83
C ASP A 354 7.11 21.26 1.94
N SER A 355 6.64 21.82 0.82
CA SER A 355 5.47 22.71 0.75
C SER A 355 4.18 21.98 0.36
N VAL A 356 4.25 20.94 -0.46
CA VAL A 356 3.12 20.15 -0.96
C VAL A 356 3.21 18.76 -0.38
N LYS A 357 2.37 18.48 0.62
CA LYS A 357 2.32 17.18 1.30
C LYS A 357 1.04 16.47 0.92
N ILE A 358 1.20 15.22 0.51
CA ILE A 358 0.09 14.41 0.01
C ILE A 358 0.13 13.06 0.72
N GLY A 359 -0.90 12.81 1.52
CA GLY A 359 -1.15 11.56 2.21
C GLY A 359 -2.27 10.78 1.51
N TYR A 360 -2.15 9.46 1.50
CA TYR A 360 -3.23 8.57 1.08
C TYR A 360 -3.58 7.67 2.26
N ASP A 361 -4.85 7.69 2.68
CA ASP A 361 -5.37 6.74 3.67
C ASP A 361 -6.08 5.58 2.95
N PRO A 362 -5.51 4.36 2.95
CA PRO A 362 -6.13 3.20 2.32
C PRO A 362 -7.38 2.70 3.05
N THR A 363 -7.61 3.10 4.30
CA THR A 363 -8.76 2.70 5.11
C THR A 363 -10.00 3.48 4.67
N GLU A 364 -9.84 4.80 4.49
CA GLU A 364 -10.92 5.69 4.08
C GLU A 364 -11.00 5.84 2.55
N GLY A 365 -9.93 5.51 1.82
CA GLY A 365 -9.85 5.66 0.37
C GLY A 365 -9.70 7.11 -0.09
N VAL A 366 -9.15 7.96 0.78
CA VAL A 366 -9.12 9.41 0.59
C VAL A 366 -7.68 9.91 0.48
N LEU A 367 -7.45 10.93 -0.36
CA LEU A 367 -6.21 11.67 -0.43
C LEU A 367 -6.34 12.97 0.36
N ASP A 368 -5.43 13.14 1.30
CA ASP A 368 -5.25 14.36 2.06
C ASP A 368 -4.11 15.17 1.43
N MET A 369 -4.39 16.42 1.09
CA MET A 369 -3.41 17.31 0.51
C MET A 369 -3.31 18.61 1.32
N GLU A 370 -2.08 18.90 1.75
CA GLU A 370 -1.70 20.15 2.41
C GLU A 370 -0.75 20.91 1.49
N VAL A 371 -1.13 22.14 1.12
CA VAL A 371 -0.33 23.03 0.28
C VAL A 371 0.05 24.28 1.06
N ILE A 372 1.35 24.50 1.21
CA ILE A 372 1.92 25.58 1.99
C ILE A 372 2.48 26.65 1.05
N ALA A 373 2.05 27.90 1.23
CA ALA A 373 2.58 29.04 0.47
C ALA A 373 2.79 30.28 1.34
N PRO A 374 3.58 31.27 0.88
CA PRO A 374 3.79 32.54 1.59
C PRO A 374 2.56 33.46 1.64
N ASP A 375 1.60 33.24 0.76
CA ASP A 375 0.35 34.02 0.68
C ASP A 375 -0.86 33.07 0.78
N PRO A 376 -1.90 33.41 1.56
CA PRO A 376 -3.07 32.55 1.73
C PRO A 376 -3.83 32.31 0.42
N ALA A 377 -3.98 33.33 -0.43
CA ALA A 377 -4.69 33.16 -1.70
C ALA A 377 -3.87 32.31 -2.69
N LEU A 378 -2.54 32.46 -2.71
CA LEU A 378 -1.68 31.56 -3.50
C LEU A 378 -1.74 30.12 -2.99
N SER A 379 -1.80 29.88 -1.68
CA SER A 379 -1.92 28.52 -1.14
C SER A 379 -3.20 27.82 -1.61
N GLU A 380 -4.30 28.57 -1.68
CA GLU A 380 -5.57 28.07 -2.22
C GLU A 380 -5.49 27.82 -3.72
N GLN A 381 -4.93 28.77 -4.49
CA GLN A 381 -4.77 28.64 -5.94
C GLN A 381 -3.91 27.44 -6.32
N PHE A 382 -2.78 27.25 -5.62
CA PHE A 382 -1.92 26.08 -5.82
C PHE A 382 -2.66 24.78 -5.51
N SER A 383 -3.42 24.73 -4.42
CA SER A 383 -4.24 23.56 -4.08
C SER A 383 -5.29 23.27 -5.16
N ARG A 384 -6.03 24.28 -5.63
CA ARG A 384 -7.00 24.13 -6.72
C ARG A 384 -6.36 23.64 -8.02
N ALA A 385 -5.20 24.19 -8.38
CA ALA A 385 -4.46 23.77 -9.57
C ALA A 385 -4.02 22.30 -9.47
N LEU A 386 -3.45 21.90 -8.34
CA LEU A 386 -3.04 20.51 -8.13
C LEU A 386 -4.22 19.53 -8.17
N ILE A 387 -5.38 19.91 -7.62
CA ILE A 387 -6.63 19.13 -7.75
C ILE A 387 -7.02 19.01 -9.24
N SER A 388 -6.98 20.11 -9.99
CA SER A 388 -7.32 20.05 -11.43
C SER A 388 -6.37 19.17 -12.22
N TYR A 389 -5.08 19.15 -11.89
CA TYR A 389 -4.11 18.26 -12.54
C TYR A 389 -4.37 16.79 -12.18
N ALA A 390 -4.83 16.53 -10.95
CA ALA A 390 -5.26 15.20 -10.54
C ALA A 390 -6.50 14.73 -11.31
N GLU A 391 -7.49 15.61 -11.48
CA GLU A 391 -8.68 15.35 -12.31
C GLU A 391 -8.30 15.00 -13.74
N GLU A 392 -7.47 15.83 -14.38
CA GLU A 392 -7.00 15.58 -15.75
C GLU A 392 -6.21 14.28 -15.89
N LEU A 393 -5.40 13.91 -14.89
CA LEU A 393 -4.67 12.65 -14.91
C LEU A 393 -5.62 11.45 -14.87
N VAL A 394 -6.62 11.49 -13.99
CA VAL A 394 -7.64 10.43 -13.87
C VAL A 394 -8.45 10.33 -15.17
N ASP A 395 -8.83 11.46 -15.76
CA ASP A 395 -9.52 11.52 -17.04
C ASP A 395 -8.66 10.97 -18.18
N ALA A 396 -7.36 11.29 -18.21
CA ALA A 396 -6.44 10.80 -19.22
C ALA A 396 -6.23 9.27 -19.13
N LEU A 397 -6.10 8.73 -17.91
CA LEU A 397 -5.96 7.29 -17.68
C LEU A 397 -7.20 6.52 -18.17
N THR A 398 -8.39 7.05 -17.90
CA THR A 398 -9.64 6.41 -18.33
C THR A 398 -9.96 6.61 -19.80
N SER A 399 -9.68 7.78 -20.36
CA SER A 399 -9.95 8.09 -21.77
C SER A 399 -9.11 7.24 -22.71
N ARG A 400 -7.82 7.03 -22.42
CA ARG A 400 -6.95 6.19 -23.25
C ARG A 400 -7.42 4.74 -23.27
N MET A 401 -7.68 4.19 -22.09
CA MET A 401 -8.22 2.82 -21.95
C MET A 401 -9.53 2.62 -22.71
N ARG A 402 -10.42 3.62 -22.70
CA ARG A 402 -11.70 3.58 -23.44
C ARG A 402 -11.49 3.63 -24.95
N GLU A 403 -10.61 4.51 -25.42
CA GLU A 403 -10.31 4.62 -26.85
C GLU A 403 -9.70 3.31 -27.37
N ASP A 404 -8.70 2.77 -26.66
CA ASP A 404 -8.03 1.51 -27.04
C ASP A 404 -9.01 0.32 -27.07
N GLN A 405 -9.93 0.23 -26.09
CA GLN A 405 -10.96 -0.82 -26.06
C GLN A 405 -11.98 -0.66 -27.20
N MET A 406 -12.41 0.57 -27.49
CA MET A 406 -13.33 0.85 -28.59
C MET A 406 -12.71 0.60 -29.95
N GLU A 407 -11.45 1.01 -30.13
CA GLU A 407 -10.68 0.78 -31.35
C GLU A 407 -10.48 -0.72 -31.59
N GLY A 408 -10.03 -1.47 -30.60
CA GLY A 408 -9.85 -2.92 -30.71
C GLY A 408 -11.17 -3.68 -30.97
N ALA A 409 -12.27 -3.26 -30.33
CA ALA A 409 -13.57 -3.86 -30.57
C ALA A 409 -14.11 -3.55 -31.98
N ARG A 410 -13.87 -2.34 -32.49
CA ARG A 410 -14.21 -1.96 -33.87
C ARG A 410 -13.38 -2.76 -34.88
N GLU A 411 -12.07 -2.84 -34.70
CA GLU A 411 -11.19 -3.60 -35.59
C GLU A 411 -11.59 -5.08 -35.64
N THR A 412 -11.90 -5.68 -34.49
CA THR A 412 -12.37 -7.07 -34.41
C THR A 412 -13.71 -7.27 -35.12
N TYR A 413 -14.62 -6.30 -35.03
CA TYR A 413 -15.90 -6.34 -35.75
C TYR A 413 -15.72 -6.24 -37.27
N GLU A 414 -14.93 -5.27 -37.74
CA GLU A 414 -14.65 -5.05 -39.17
C GLU A 414 -13.93 -6.26 -39.78
N ASP A 415 -12.97 -6.85 -39.06
CA ASP A 415 -12.29 -8.09 -39.48
C ASP A 415 -13.25 -9.28 -39.55
N ALA A 416 -14.12 -9.44 -38.55
CA ALA A 416 -15.13 -10.49 -38.54
C ALA A 416 -16.15 -10.34 -39.68
N GLU A 417 -16.56 -9.09 -39.98
CA GLU A 417 -17.46 -8.77 -41.09
C GLU A 417 -16.81 -9.12 -42.43
N ALA A 418 -15.57 -8.69 -42.66
CA ALA A 418 -14.82 -9.00 -43.89
C ALA A 418 -14.67 -10.52 -44.11
N LYS A 419 -14.33 -11.27 -43.05
CA LYS A 419 -14.19 -12.74 -43.10
C LYS A 419 -15.53 -13.46 -43.32
N MET A 420 -16.63 -12.92 -42.81
CA MET A 420 -17.97 -13.45 -43.06
C MET A 420 -18.38 -13.24 -44.52
N LEU A 421 -18.13 -12.04 -45.07
CA LEU A 421 -18.36 -11.74 -46.49
C LEU A 421 -17.50 -12.63 -47.41
N GLU A 422 -16.23 -12.86 -47.07
CA GLU A 422 -15.36 -13.78 -47.81
C GLU A 422 -15.91 -15.21 -47.81
N ALA A 423 -16.33 -15.72 -46.65
CA ALA A 423 -16.95 -17.04 -46.55
C ALA A 423 -18.26 -17.13 -47.35
N GLN A 424 -19.07 -16.06 -47.35
CA GLN A 424 -20.31 -15.99 -48.13
C GLN A 424 -20.03 -16.01 -49.64
N MET A 425 -19.05 -15.24 -50.11
CA MET A 425 -18.62 -15.26 -51.51
C MET A 425 -18.10 -16.63 -51.92
N ARG A 426 -17.36 -17.33 -51.04
CA ARG A 426 -16.87 -18.69 -51.33
C ARG A 426 -18.00 -19.70 -51.47
N VAL A 427 -19.04 -19.60 -50.64
CA VAL A 427 -20.25 -20.43 -50.78
C VAL A 427 -20.94 -20.12 -52.11
N GLN A 428 -21.09 -18.84 -52.47
CA GLN A 428 -21.69 -18.44 -53.75
C GLN A 428 -20.89 -18.97 -54.94
N GLU A 429 -19.57 -18.83 -54.93
CA GLU A 429 -18.68 -19.34 -55.98
C GLU A 429 -18.85 -20.87 -56.16
N LEU A 430 -18.94 -21.62 -55.06
CA LEU A 430 -19.18 -23.06 -55.09
C LEU A 430 -20.58 -23.42 -55.62
N GLN A 431 -21.60 -22.60 -55.32
CA GLN A 431 -22.94 -22.75 -55.89
C GLN A 431 -22.94 -22.50 -57.40
N GLU A 432 -22.23 -21.46 -57.86
CA GLU A 432 -22.07 -21.15 -59.28
C GLU A 432 -21.29 -22.27 -60.02
N GLN A 433 -20.25 -22.84 -59.39
CA GLN A 433 -19.46 -23.95 -59.93
C GLN A 433 -20.23 -25.27 -59.99
N MET A 434 -21.08 -25.57 -59.01
CA MET A 434 -22.02 -26.70 -59.12
C MET A 434 -23.06 -26.47 -60.22
N GLY A 435 -23.39 -25.22 -60.50
CA GLY A 435 -24.38 -24.87 -61.51
C GLY A 435 -25.78 -25.39 -61.16
N VAL A 436 -26.70 -25.30 -62.12
CA VAL A 436 -28.10 -25.78 -61.99
C VAL A 436 -28.20 -27.31 -62.12
N LEU A 437 -27.08 -28.02 -62.35
CA LEU A 437 -27.05 -29.47 -62.54
C LEU A 437 -26.81 -30.17 -61.20
N ASP A 438 -27.90 -30.53 -60.52
CA ASP A 438 -27.85 -31.52 -59.45
C ASP A 438 -27.33 -32.86 -60.01
N PRO A 439 -26.20 -33.40 -59.52
CA PRO A 439 -25.66 -34.69 -59.96
C PRO A 439 -26.67 -35.84 -59.85
N LEU A 440 -27.62 -35.73 -58.91
CA LEU A 440 -28.73 -36.67 -58.77
C LEU A 440 -29.76 -36.51 -59.89
N ALA A 441 -30.05 -35.27 -60.30
CA ALA A 441 -30.94 -35.00 -61.43
C ALA A 441 -30.33 -35.52 -62.74
N GLU A 442 -29.03 -35.32 -62.97
CA GLU A 442 -28.33 -35.81 -64.17
C GLU A 442 -28.28 -37.35 -64.21
N SER A 443 -27.98 -38.00 -63.08
CA SER A 443 -28.03 -39.46 -62.95
C SER A 443 -29.44 -40.01 -63.19
N GLY A 444 -30.47 -39.27 -62.78
CA GLY A 444 -31.88 -39.59 -63.05
C GLY A 444 -32.24 -39.53 -64.53
N VAL A 445 -31.72 -38.55 -65.28
CA VAL A 445 -31.93 -38.43 -66.73
C VAL A 445 -31.31 -39.61 -67.49
N VAL A 446 -30.06 -39.98 -67.16
CA VAL A 446 -29.38 -41.12 -67.81
C VAL A 446 -30.06 -42.44 -67.46
N MET A 447 -30.51 -42.63 -66.22
CA MET A 447 -31.26 -43.83 -65.84
C MET A 447 -32.63 -43.91 -66.55
N GLY A 448 -33.28 -42.77 -66.76
CA GLY A 448 -34.49 -42.67 -67.59
C GLY A 448 -34.25 -43.07 -69.04
N GLN A 449 -33.10 -42.66 -69.62
CA GLN A 449 -32.70 -43.05 -70.97
C GLN A 449 -32.40 -44.55 -71.08
N VAL A 450 -31.71 -45.13 -70.10
CA VAL A 450 -31.48 -46.59 -70.02
C VAL A 450 -32.81 -47.35 -69.98
N SER A 451 -33.76 -46.89 -69.15
CA SER A 451 -35.08 -47.51 -69.07
C SER A 451 -35.85 -47.45 -70.40
N ALA A 452 -35.78 -46.33 -71.12
CA ALA A 452 -36.39 -46.19 -72.44
C ALA A 452 -35.76 -47.13 -73.49
N LEU A 453 -34.43 -47.27 -73.48
CA LEU A 453 -33.71 -48.19 -74.37
C LEU A 453 -34.01 -49.66 -74.05
N GLU A 454 -34.14 -50.01 -72.77
CA GLU A 454 -34.54 -51.35 -72.34
C GLU A 454 -35.96 -51.72 -72.77
N ALA A 455 -36.89 -50.75 -72.75
CA ALA A 455 -38.23 -50.95 -73.28
C ALA A 455 -38.19 -51.25 -74.79
N GLN A 456 -37.41 -50.47 -75.57
CA GLN A 456 -37.21 -50.71 -77.01
C GLN A 456 -36.56 -52.06 -77.29
N LEU A 457 -35.56 -52.46 -76.49
CA LEU A 457 -34.91 -53.77 -76.58
C LEU A 457 -35.92 -54.90 -76.36
N THR A 458 -36.78 -54.76 -75.36
CA THR A 458 -37.83 -55.74 -75.04
C THR A 458 -38.83 -55.87 -76.18
N GLU A 459 -39.24 -54.76 -76.78
CA GLU A 459 -40.11 -54.72 -77.95
C GLU A 459 -39.49 -55.45 -79.15
N LYS A 460 -38.21 -55.18 -79.45
CA LYS A 460 -37.48 -55.87 -80.52
C LYS A 460 -37.27 -57.36 -80.26
N GLN A 461 -37.06 -57.77 -79.01
CA GLN A 461 -36.97 -59.19 -78.65
C GLN A 461 -38.30 -59.92 -78.85
N LEU A 462 -39.42 -59.28 -78.52
CA LEU A 462 -40.74 -59.81 -78.78
C LEU A 462 -41.01 -59.94 -80.28
N GLU A 463 -40.66 -58.92 -81.08
CA GLU A 463 -40.73 -58.95 -82.54
C GLU A 463 -39.93 -60.12 -83.13
N LEU A 464 -38.71 -60.34 -82.64
CA LEU A 464 -37.89 -61.48 -83.05
C LEU A 464 -38.56 -62.82 -82.71
N GLY A 465 -39.12 -62.95 -81.50
CA GLY A 465 -39.85 -64.15 -81.08
C GLY A 465 -41.05 -64.44 -81.97
N GLN A 466 -41.81 -63.40 -82.36
CA GLN A 466 -42.93 -63.52 -83.29
C GLN A 466 -42.48 -63.96 -84.69
N LEU A 467 -41.39 -63.39 -85.21
CA LEU A 467 -40.84 -63.78 -86.51
C LEU A 467 -40.38 -65.25 -86.52
N LEU A 468 -39.79 -65.73 -85.43
CA LEU A 468 -39.30 -67.11 -85.29
C LEU A 468 -40.41 -68.14 -85.00
N ALA A 469 -41.60 -67.70 -84.57
CA ALA A 469 -42.76 -68.58 -84.40
C ALA A 469 -43.33 -69.09 -85.74
N ASN A 470 -42.97 -68.45 -86.86
CA ASN A 470 -43.32 -68.92 -88.20
C ASN A 470 -42.36 -70.05 -88.65
N PRO A 471 -42.85 -71.22 -89.09
CA PRO A 471 -42.01 -72.33 -89.55
C PRO A 471 -41.17 -72.06 -90.81
N SER A 472 -41.41 -70.95 -91.54
CA SER A 472 -40.56 -70.50 -92.67
C SER A 472 -40.35 -68.99 -92.62
N PRO A 473 -39.50 -68.48 -91.71
CA PRO A 473 -39.35 -67.05 -91.48
C PRO A 473 -38.53 -66.37 -92.58
N VAL A 474 -38.91 -65.13 -92.91
CA VAL A 474 -38.18 -64.29 -93.87
C VAL A 474 -36.86 -63.87 -93.25
N GLN A 475 -35.77 -64.50 -93.71
CA GLN A 475 -34.44 -64.35 -93.12
C GLN A 475 -33.93 -62.90 -93.11
N SER A 476 -34.26 -62.10 -94.12
CA SER A 476 -33.87 -60.68 -94.15
C SER A 476 -34.47 -59.86 -92.99
N ARG A 477 -35.72 -60.15 -92.57
CA ARG A 477 -36.35 -59.50 -91.42
C ARG A 477 -35.77 -59.96 -90.09
N VAL A 478 -35.49 -61.26 -89.97
CA VAL A 478 -34.86 -61.84 -88.77
C VAL A 478 -33.46 -61.24 -88.54
N THR A 479 -32.66 -61.11 -89.60
CA THR A 479 -31.32 -60.52 -89.52
C THR A 479 -31.38 -59.03 -89.17
N ALA A 480 -32.33 -58.28 -89.71
CA ALA A 480 -32.52 -56.86 -89.38
C ALA A 480 -32.85 -56.67 -87.88
N VAL A 481 -33.84 -57.40 -87.36
CA VAL A 481 -34.25 -57.30 -85.95
C VAL A 481 -33.16 -57.80 -85.00
N ARG A 482 -32.39 -58.84 -85.37
CA ARG A 482 -31.21 -59.25 -84.61
C ARG A 482 -30.15 -58.15 -84.55
N GLY A 483 -29.90 -57.46 -85.66
CA GLY A 483 -28.98 -56.32 -85.70
C GLY A 483 -29.46 -55.14 -84.85
N ASP A 484 -30.77 -54.88 -84.81
CA ASP A 484 -31.35 -53.85 -83.91
C ASP A 484 -31.15 -54.21 -82.44
N ILE A 485 -31.37 -55.48 -82.07
CA ILE A 485 -31.16 -55.98 -80.71
C ILE A 485 -29.69 -55.86 -80.29
N GLU A 486 -28.75 -56.19 -81.17
CA GLU A 486 -27.31 -56.06 -80.88
C GLU A 486 -26.93 -54.59 -80.68
N ARG A 487 -27.36 -53.68 -81.57
CA ARG A 487 -27.13 -52.24 -81.42
C ARG A 487 -27.74 -51.68 -80.14
N LEU A 488 -28.97 -52.05 -79.80
CA LEU A 488 -29.62 -51.60 -78.56
C LEU A 488 -28.87 -52.11 -77.31
N ARG A 489 -28.38 -53.35 -77.33
CA ARG A 489 -27.55 -53.87 -76.22
C ARG A 489 -26.23 -53.14 -76.08
N GLU A 490 -25.59 -52.79 -77.20
CA GLU A 490 -24.34 -52.03 -77.22
C GLU A 490 -24.56 -50.62 -76.67
N ILE A 491 -25.60 -49.91 -77.14
CA ILE A 491 -25.94 -48.57 -76.64
C ILE A 491 -26.33 -48.60 -75.15
N ILE A 492 -27.08 -49.61 -74.69
CA ILE A 492 -27.40 -49.77 -73.26
C ILE A 492 -26.14 -50.02 -72.43
N ALA A 493 -25.22 -50.85 -72.93
CA ALA A 493 -23.97 -51.14 -72.25
C ALA A 493 -23.11 -49.87 -72.16
N GLU A 494 -22.99 -49.10 -73.24
CA GLU A 494 -22.29 -47.82 -73.31
C GLU A 494 -22.92 -46.79 -72.36
N THR A 495 -24.25 -46.61 -72.40
CA THR A 495 -24.97 -45.66 -71.52
C THR A 495 -24.86 -46.04 -70.03
N ARG A 496 -24.80 -47.34 -69.70
CA ARG A 496 -24.54 -47.81 -68.32
C ARG A 496 -23.07 -47.68 -67.93
N LEU A 497 -22.17 -47.78 -68.89
CA LEU A 497 -20.74 -47.54 -68.67
C LEU A 497 -20.52 -46.05 -68.37
N ASP A 498 -21.25 -45.16 -69.03
CA ASP A 498 -21.29 -43.74 -68.70
C ASP A 498 -21.80 -43.52 -67.26
N LEU A 499 -22.70 -44.33 -66.70
CA LEU A 499 -23.08 -44.21 -65.28
C LEU A 499 -21.97 -44.63 -64.30
N THR A 500 -21.06 -45.53 -64.69
CA THR A 500 -20.09 -46.17 -63.77
C THR A 500 -18.66 -45.68 -63.94
N THR A 501 -18.24 -45.42 -65.17
CA THR A 501 -17.06 -44.61 -65.45
C THR A 501 -17.45 -43.18 -65.16
N GLY A 502 -17.09 -42.72 -63.95
CA GLY A 502 -17.35 -41.35 -63.57
C GLY A 502 -16.75 -40.45 -64.64
N SER A 503 -17.60 -39.73 -65.37
CA SER A 503 -17.17 -38.58 -66.16
C SER A 503 -16.34 -37.70 -65.22
N ASP A 504 -15.24 -37.11 -65.69
CA ASP A 504 -14.44 -36.23 -64.85
C ASP A 504 -15.31 -35.11 -64.22
N SER A 505 -16.44 -34.76 -64.85
CA SER A 505 -17.49 -33.90 -64.29
C SER A 505 -18.11 -34.44 -62.99
N ARG A 506 -18.47 -35.72 -62.87
CA ARG A 506 -19.11 -36.25 -61.64
C ARG A 506 -18.14 -36.42 -60.47
N ARG A 507 -16.89 -36.81 -60.74
CA ARG A 507 -15.83 -36.81 -59.72
C ARG A 507 -15.53 -35.39 -59.22
N SER A 508 -15.58 -34.42 -60.13
CA SER A 508 -15.46 -32.99 -59.81
C SER A 508 -16.65 -32.49 -58.98
N LEU A 509 -17.89 -32.83 -59.32
CA LEU A 509 -19.08 -32.42 -58.57
C LEU A 509 -19.12 -32.98 -57.14
N ALA A 510 -18.72 -34.23 -56.93
CA ALA A 510 -18.62 -34.80 -55.58
C ALA A 510 -17.55 -34.10 -54.72
N ALA A 511 -16.44 -33.66 -55.33
CA ALA A 511 -15.41 -32.87 -54.66
C ALA A 511 -15.94 -31.46 -54.32
N ILE A 512 -16.61 -30.78 -55.27
CA ILE A 512 -17.24 -29.47 -55.05
C ILE A 512 -18.31 -29.54 -53.95
N GLY A 513 -19.11 -30.62 -53.90
CA GLY A 513 -20.10 -30.83 -52.83
C GLY A 513 -19.47 -31.08 -51.44
N ALA A 514 -18.26 -31.65 -51.37
CA ALA A 514 -17.51 -31.73 -50.11
C ALA A 514 -16.97 -30.35 -49.71
N GLU A 515 -16.42 -29.59 -50.66
CA GLU A 515 -15.96 -28.21 -50.44
C GLU A 515 -17.12 -27.29 -50.02
N MET A 516 -18.31 -27.45 -50.59
CA MET A 516 -19.51 -26.70 -50.22
C MET A 516 -19.87 -26.91 -48.76
N ARG A 517 -19.91 -28.16 -48.28
CA ARG A 517 -20.20 -28.44 -46.86
C ARG A 517 -19.19 -27.79 -45.92
N VAL A 518 -17.91 -27.74 -46.31
CA VAL A 518 -16.86 -27.05 -45.54
C VAL A 518 -17.08 -25.53 -45.59
N ALA A 519 -17.42 -24.98 -46.75
CA ALA A 519 -17.69 -23.55 -46.93
C ALA A 519 -18.93 -23.09 -46.13
N GLU A 520 -20.00 -23.88 -46.12
CA GLU A 520 -21.22 -23.64 -45.34
C GLU A 520 -20.93 -23.70 -43.82
N ALA A 521 -20.17 -24.69 -43.37
CA ALA A 521 -19.76 -24.79 -41.96
C ALA A 521 -18.87 -23.60 -41.54
N ASN A 522 -17.96 -23.16 -42.42
CA ASN A 522 -17.13 -21.97 -42.21
C ASN A 522 -18.02 -20.72 -42.14
N LEU A 523 -18.95 -20.53 -43.09
CA LEU A 523 -19.88 -19.41 -43.08
C LEU A 523 -20.67 -19.33 -41.77
N LEU A 524 -21.21 -20.46 -41.29
CA LEU A 524 -21.92 -20.51 -40.01
C LEU A 524 -21.00 -20.10 -38.85
N THR A 525 -19.78 -20.60 -38.82
CA THR A 525 -18.78 -20.21 -37.81
C THR A 525 -18.47 -18.71 -37.89
N ARG A 526 -18.33 -18.14 -39.08
CA ARG A 526 -18.08 -16.70 -39.26
C ARG A 526 -19.27 -15.84 -38.82
N GLN A 527 -20.49 -16.30 -39.03
CA GLN A 527 -21.70 -15.62 -38.56
C GLN A 527 -21.75 -15.58 -37.02
N GLU A 528 -21.41 -16.69 -36.35
CA GLU A 528 -21.32 -16.75 -34.89
C GLU A 528 -20.22 -15.82 -34.35
N MET A 529 -19.04 -15.81 -34.99
CA MET A 529 -17.95 -14.90 -34.64
C MET A 529 -18.33 -13.43 -34.82
N LEU A 530 -19.01 -13.08 -35.91
CA LEU A 530 -19.50 -11.73 -36.15
C LEU A 530 -20.52 -11.31 -35.08
N ALA A 531 -21.44 -12.21 -34.71
CA ALA A 531 -22.40 -11.95 -33.63
C ALA A 531 -21.69 -11.71 -32.28
N ALA A 532 -20.65 -12.49 -31.98
CA ALA A 532 -19.83 -12.31 -30.79
C ALA A 532 -19.06 -10.97 -30.81
N ALA A 533 -18.46 -10.60 -31.95
CA ALA A 533 -17.76 -9.33 -32.14
C ALA A 533 -18.72 -8.13 -32.02
N ALA A 534 -19.93 -8.23 -32.58
CA ALA A 534 -20.98 -7.22 -32.43
C ALA A 534 -21.38 -7.02 -30.96
N GLY A 535 -21.50 -8.12 -30.21
CA GLY A 535 -21.76 -8.09 -28.77
C GLY A 535 -20.63 -7.40 -27.98
N GLN A 536 -19.36 -7.68 -28.32
CA GLN A 536 -18.20 -7.02 -27.73
C GLN A 536 -18.15 -5.53 -28.08
N MET A 537 -18.46 -5.15 -29.32
CA MET A 537 -18.52 -3.76 -29.77
C MET A 537 -19.59 -2.97 -29.02
N GLU A 538 -20.79 -3.54 -28.84
CA GLU A 538 -21.83 -2.87 -28.07
C GLU A 538 -21.48 -2.79 -26.58
N ALA A 539 -20.85 -3.82 -26.01
CA ALA A 539 -20.34 -3.78 -24.64
C ALA A 539 -19.27 -2.68 -24.46
N ALA A 540 -18.29 -2.61 -25.37
CA ALA A 540 -17.27 -1.56 -25.38
C ALA A 540 -17.90 -0.18 -25.54
N ARG A 541 -18.91 -0.04 -26.40
CA ARG A 541 -19.64 1.23 -26.60
C ARG A 541 -20.40 1.65 -25.36
N ILE A 542 -21.07 0.72 -24.67
CA ILE A 542 -21.75 1.01 -23.40
C ILE A 542 -20.72 1.46 -22.36
N GLU A 543 -19.61 0.75 -22.24
CA GLU A 543 -18.54 1.08 -21.28
C GLU A 543 -17.87 2.42 -21.59
N ALA A 544 -17.63 2.72 -22.86
CA ALA A 544 -17.10 4.01 -23.30
C ALA A 544 -18.06 5.18 -23.04
N ASN A 545 -19.37 4.94 -22.93
CA ASN A 545 -20.35 5.98 -22.61
C ASN A 545 -20.62 6.13 -21.10
N LYS A 546 -20.11 5.23 -20.26
CA LYS A 546 -20.20 5.38 -18.80
C LYS A 546 -19.13 6.36 -18.30
N GLN A 547 -19.52 7.26 -17.41
CA GLN A 547 -18.57 8.05 -16.61
C GLN A 547 -18.10 7.18 -15.45
N VAL A 548 -17.05 6.38 -15.65
CA VAL A 548 -16.68 5.37 -14.66
C VAL A 548 -15.85 5.94 -13.53
N ARG A 549 -15.13 7.07 -13.68
CA ARG A 549 -14.30 7.64 -12.60
C ARG A 549 -14.37 9.16 -12.56
N TYR A 550 -14.46 9.72 -11.36
CA TYR A 550 -14.38 11.16 -11.13
C TYR A 550 -13.77 11.45 -9.75
N LEU A 551 -13.14 12.61 -9.63
CA LEU A 551 -12.67 13.11 -8.35
C LEU A 551 -13.82 13.79 -7.62
N SER A 552 -14.05 13.41 -6.37
CA SER A 552 -15.03 14.05 -5.49
C SER A 552 -14.30 14.74 -4.36
N LEU A 553 -14.52 16.04 -4.21
CA LEU A 553 -13.97 16.84 -3.12
C LEU A 553 -14.75 16.57 -1.84
N SER A 554 -14.08 16.00 -0.83
CA SER A 554 -14.62 15.86 0.53
C SER A 554 -14.45 17.15 1.32
N ILE A 555 -13.28 17.79 1.18
CA ILE A 555 -12.95 19.09 1.76
C ILE A 555 -12.39 19.97 0.65
N ALA A 556 -13.11 21.05 0.33
CA ALA A 556 -12.66 22.03 -0.65
C ALA A 556 -11.52 22.88 -0.09
N PRO A 557 -10.56 23.30 -0.93
CA PRO A 557 -9.51 24.22 -0.52
C PRO A 557 -10.10 25.59 -0.18
N ILE A 558 -9.73 26.09 1.00
CA ILE A 558 -10.13 27.39 1.54
C ILE A 558 -8.86 28.08 2.03
N PRO A 559 -8.66 29.37 1.73
CA PRO A 559 -7.47 30.10 2.16
C PRO A 559 -7.51 30.25 3.69
N PRO A 560 -6.41 29.97 4.40
CA PRO A 560 -6.37 30.08 5.86
C PRO A 560 -6.30 31.55 6.31
N ASP A 561 -7.01 31.87 7.39
CA ASP A 561 -7.06 33.22 7.97
C ASP A 561 -5.80 33.59 8.77
N GLU A 562 -5.12 32.59 9.35
CA GLU A 562 -3.90 32.75 10.15
C GLU A 562 -2.75 31.93 9.57
N ALA A 563 -1.52 32.38 9.84
CA ALA A 563 -0.32 31.67 9.40
C ALA A 563 -0.14 30.36 10.19
N THR A 564 -0.25 29.22 9.49
CA THR A 564 -0.07 27.88 10.07
C THR A 564 1.36 27.63 10.53
N TYR A 565 2.33 28.22 9.83
CA TYR A 565 3.75 28.09 10.12
C TYR A 565 4.47 29.45 10.14
N PRO A 566 5.57 29.58 10.89
CA PRO A 566 6.14 28.59 11.81
C PRO A 566 5.39 28.54 13.14
N LYS A 567 5.32 27.36 13.77
CA LYS A 567 4.81 27.22 15.14
C LYS A 567 5.87 27.72 16.13
N ALA A 568 6.06 29.04 16.19
CA ALA A 568 7.21 29.69 16.83
C ALA A 568 7.43 29.22 18.28
N PHE A 569 6.39 29.22 19.11
CA PHE A 569 6.48 28.72 20.49
C PHE A 569 6.92 27.26 20.57
N GLN A 570 6.28 26.37 19.81
CA GLN A 570 6.57 24.94 19.81
C GLN A 570 8.00 24.68 19.33
N ASN A 571 8.42 25.32 18.23
CA ASN A 571 9.76 25.19 17.68
C ASN A 571 10.83 25.72 18.65
N THR A 572 10.56 26.80 19.38
CA THR A 572 11.49 27.30 20.41
C THR A 572 11.63 26.37 21.61
N LEU A 573 10.52 25.78 22.05
CA LEU A 573 10.53 24.80 23.14
C LEU A 573 11.29 23.53 22.74
N VAL A 574 11.08 23.05 21.51
CA VAL A 574 11.84 21.91 20.97
C VAL A 574 13.33 22.26 20.89
N ALA A 575 13.70 23.44 20.39
CA ALA A 575 15.08 23.88 20.34
C ALA A 575 15.71 23.94 21.75
N PHE A 576 14.99 24.46 22.74
CA PHE A 576 15.43 24.44 24.14
C PHE A 576 15.73 23.03 24.65
N LEU A 577 14.81 22.08 24.41
CA LEU A 577 14.97 20.70 24.83
C LEU A 577 16.14 20.01 24.12
N VAL A 578 16.34 20.28 22.83
CA VAL A 578 17.46 19.74 22.05
C VAL A 578 18.79 20.28 22.59
N PHE A 579 18.92 21.59 22.78
CA PHE A 579 20.16 22.17 23.33
C PHE A 579 20.42 21.70 24.77
N ALA A 580 19.37 21.58 25.59
CA ALA A 580 19.49 21.03 26.95
C ALA A 580 19.94 19.56 26.92
N GLY A 581 19.36 18.74 26.05
CA GLY A 581 19.73 17.33 25.86
C GLY A 581 21.19 17.17 25.41
N ILE A 582 21.61 17.94 24.40
CA ILE A 582 23.01 17.95 23.93
C ILE A 582 23.95 18.37 25.06
N TYR A 583 23.61 19.43 25.80
CA TYR A 583 24.42 19.88 26.93
C TYR A 583 24.54 18.80 28.01
N LEU A 584 23.44 18.13 28.36
CA LEU A 584 23.45 17.03 29.32
C LEU A 584 24.33 15.88 28.86
N MET A 585 24.20 15.45 27.60
CA MET A 585 25.00 14.38 27.01
C MET A 585 26.50 14.71 27.06
N LEU A 586 26.89 15.90 26.58
CA LEU A 586 28.27 16.37 26.62
C LEU A 586 28.79 16.50 28.06
N SER A 587 27.97 16.98 28.98
CA SER A 587 28.35 17.14 30.39
C SER A 587 28.61 15.79 31.07
N LEU A 588 27.81 14.76 30.75
CA LEU A 588 27.98 13.41 31.26
C LEU A 588 29.26 12.78 30.68
N THR A 589 29.46 12.89 29.37
CA THR A 589 30.69 12.41 28.70
C THR A 589 31.92 13.07 29.29
N ALA A 590 31.91 14.39 29.50
CA ALA A 590 33.01 15.11 30.13
C ALA A 590 33.24 14.67 31.59
N SER A 591 32.18 14.33 32.34
CA SER A 591 32.30 13.81 33.69
C SER A 591 32.98 12.44 33.71
N ILE A 592 32.59 11.54 32.80
CA ILE A 592 33.19 10.21 32.67
C ILE A 592 34.66 10.31 32.26
N LEU A 593 34.99 11.12 31.26
CA LEU A 593 36.40 11.34 30.86
C LEU A 593 37.24 11.90 32.02
N ARG A 594 36.68 12.83 32.78
CA ARG A 594 37.39 13.40 33.94
C ARG A 594 37.66 12.35 35.01
N GLU A 595 36.70 11.46 35.28
CA GLU A 595 36.86 10.38 36.24
C GLU A 595 38.01 9.45 35.82
N GLN A 596 38.03 9.03 34.55
CA GLN A 596 39.06 8.15 33.97
C GLN A 596 40.46 8.77 33.90
N VAL A 597 40.57 10.09 33.78
CA VAL A 597 41.87 10.80 33.76
C VAL A 597 42.36 11.15 35.18
N SER A 598 41.46 11.11 36.17
CA SER A 598 41.79 11.43 37.57
C SER A 598 42.17 10.22 38.42
N THR A 599 41.89 9.01 37.93
CA THR A 599 42.43 7.72 38.40
C THR A 599 43.74 7.42 37.71
#